data_AF-A0A915AN72-F1
#
_entry.id   AF-A0A915AN72-F1
#
_cell.length_a   1.000
_cell.length_b   1.000
_cell.length_c   1.000
_cell.angle_alpha   90.00
_cell.angle_beta   90.00
_cell.angle_gamma   90.00
#
_symmetry.space_group_name_H-M   'P 1'
#
loop_
_entity.id
_entity.type
_entity.pdbx_description
1 polymer ?
#
loop_
_entity_poly.entity_id
_entity_poly.type
_entity_poly.pdbx_seq_one_letter_code
_entity_poly.pdbx_strand_id
1 'polypeptide(L)'
;WRDFRAFCFSAFSILRRHANLILNLFSLMLDAGIPDIAIEKDKAVQKIEQRFHLTLSDELADQQVQRLIDESANAKMPRIVDFMHDMRQMISN
;
A
#
# COMPACT_ATOMS: atom_id res chain seq x y z
N TRP A 1 1.66 -13.35 -11.79
CA TRP A 1 1.32 -12.07 -11.13
C TRP A 1 0.20 -11.26 -11.81
N ARG A 2 -0.36 -11.67 -12.97
CA ARG A 2 -1.40 -10.87 -13.66
C ARG A 2 -2.70 -10.77 -12.87
N ASP A 3 -3.23 -11.89 -12.39
CA ASP A 3 -4.49 -11.91 -11.63
C ASP A 3 -4.35 -11.16 -10.30
N PHE A 4 -3.21 -11.31 -9.63
CA PHE A 4 -2.87 -10.54 -8.43
C PHE A 4 -2.96 -9.03 -8.68
N ARG A 5 -2.34 -8.52 -9.76
CA ARG A 5 -2.41 -7.10 -10.12
C ARG A 5 -3.85 -6.65 -10.40
N ALA A 6 -4.61 -7.46 -11.14
CA ALA A 6 -6.02 -7.17 -11.43
C ALA A 6 -6.87 -7.08 -10.14
N PHE A 7 -6.64 -7.97 -9.17
CA PHE A 7 -7.28 -7.88 -7.87
C PHE A 7 -6.86 -6.64 -7.09
N CYS A 8 -5.57 -6.27 -7.10
CA CYS A 8 -5.10 -5.05 -6.45
C CYS A 8 -5.76 -3.79 -7.03
N PHE A 9 -5.88 -3.68 -8.35
CA PHE A 9 -6.56 -2.56 -9.01
C PHE A 9 -8.04 -2.52 -8.66
N SER A 10 -8.73 -3.66 -8.75
CA SER A 10 -10.14 -3.77 -8.40
C SER A 10 -10.39 -3.35 -6.94
N ALA A 11 -9.58 -3.87 -6.02
CA ALA A 11 -9.67 -3.51 -4.61
C ALA A 11 -9.41 -2.02 -4.38
N PHE A 12 -8.37 -1.45 -5.00
CA PHE A 12 -8.06 -0.03 -4.86
C PHE A 12 -9.16 0.87 -5.43
N SER A 13 -9.74 0.53 -6.57
CA SER A 13 -10.87 1.25 -7.17
C SER A 13 -12.11 1.22 -6.26
N ILE A 14 -12.45 0.05 -5.70
CA ILE A 14 -13.56 -0.07 -4.73
C ILE A 14 -13.30 0.81 -3.51
N LEU A 15 -12.10 0.73 -2.93
CA LEU A 15 -11.75 1.53 -1.75
C LEU A 15 -11.80 3.03 -2.04
N ARG A 16 -11.28 3.49 -3.19
CA ARG A 16 -11.35 4.89 -3.64
C ARG A 16 -12.79 5.39 -3.75
N ARG A 17 -13.69 4.58 -4.30
CA ARG A 17 -15.12 4.92 -4.43
C ARG A 17 -15.80 5.13 -3.06
N HIS A 18 -15.30 4.47 -2.03
CA HIS A 18 -15.82 4.56 -0.66
C HIS A 18 -14.93 5.38 0.29
N ALA A 19 -13.97 6.15 -0.24
CA ALA A 19 -12.98 6.86 0.57
C ALA A 19 -13.61 7.84 1.57
N ASN A 20 -14.67 8.56 1.20
CA ASN A 20 -15.35 9.50 2.12
C ASN A 20 -15.84 8.82 3.40
N LEU A 21 -16.42 7.62 3.29
CA LEU A 21 -16.87 6.87 4.46
C LEU A 21 -15.68 6.46 5.34
N ILE A 22 -14.61 5.97 4.71
CA ILE A 22 -13.39 5.56 5.41
C ILE A 22 -12.76 6.75 6.14
N LEU A 23 -12.64 7.90 5.46
CA LEU A 23 -12.08 9.13 6.04
C LEU A 23 -12.91 9.62 7.22
N ASN A 24 -14.24 9.64 7.09
CA ASN A 24 -15.13 10.03 8.19
C ASN A 24 -14.98 9.12 9.41
N LEU A 25 -14.86 7.80 9.21
CA LEU A 25 -14.63 6.85 10.31
C LEU A 25 -13.29 7.13 11.00
N PHE A 26 -12.22 7.38 10.23
CA PHE A 26 -10.92 7.73 10.81
C PHE A 26 -10.94 9.07 11.54
N SER A 27 -11.68 10.07 11.06
CA SER A 27 -11.87 11.34 11.75
C SER A 27 -12.53 11.15 13.13
N LEU A 28 -13.51 10.24 13.25
CA LEU A 28 -14.14 9.91 14.53
C LEU A 28 -13.20 9.15 15.48
N MET A 29 -12.22 8.42 14.94
CA MET A 29 -11.26 7.63 15.74
C MET A 29 -10.09 8.45 16.28
N LEU A 30 -9.93 9.72 15.91
CA LEU A 30 -8.80 10.55 16.31
C LEU A 30 -8.66 10.71 17.84
N ASP A 31 -9.77 10.64 18.57
CA ASP A 31 -9.82 10.76 20.02
C ASP A 31 -9.96 9.42 20.75
N ALA A 32 -9.89 8.29 20.04
CA ALA A 32 -10.03 6.96 20.61
C ALA A 32 -8.82 6.47 21.43
N GLY A 33 -7.82 7.33 21.67
CA GLY A 33 -6.63 7.00 22.48
C GLY A 33 -5.65 6.04 21.81
N ILE A 34 -5.68 5.89 20.48
CA ILE A 34 -4.78 5.00 19.73
C ILE A 34 -3.36 5.61 19.70
N PRO A 35 -2.33 4.93 20.25
CA PRO A 35 -0.98 5.51 20.45
C PRO A 35 -0.33 6.12 19.21
N ASP A 36 -0.41 5.43 18.07
CA ASP A 36 0.21 5.90 16.80
C ASP A 36 -0.56 7.05 16.13
N ILE A 37 -1.84 7.25 16.48
CA ILE A 37 -2.69 8.33 15.96
C ILE A 37 -2.57 9.58 16.83
N ALA A 38 -2.32 9.41 18.14
CA ALA A 38 -2.31 10.50 19.12
C ALA A 38 -1.19 11.53 18.91
N ILE A 39 -0.11 11.17 18.20
CA ILE A 39 1.09 12.03 18.02
C ILE A 39 0.85 13.11 16.95
N GLU A 40 0.11 12.79 15.88
CA GLU A 40 -0.23 13.75 14.81
C GLU A 40 -1.66 13.51 14.30
N LYS A 41 -2.65 13.67 15.19
CA LYS A 41 -4.06 13.37 14.91
C LYS A 41 -4.56 13.97 13.59
N ASP A 42 -4.34 15.26 13.38
CA ASP A 42 -4.80 15.96 12.16
C ASP A 42 -4.11 15.46 10.89
N LYS A 43 -2.86 14.99 11.00
CA LYS A 43 -2.10 14.48 9.86
C LYS A 43 -2.43 13.02 9.55
N ALA A 44 -3.03 12.27 10.47
CA ALA A 44 -3.37 10.86 10.26
C ALA A 44 -4.43 10.73 9.16
N VAL A 45 -5.52 11.49 9.23
CA VAL A 45 -6.58 11.49 8.21
C VAL A 45 -6.04 12.02 6.88
N GLN A 46 -5.28 13.12 6.90
CA GLN A 46 -4.66 13.67 5.69
C GLN A 46 -3.72 12.68 5.00
N LYS A 47 -2.92 11.91 5.75
CA LYS A 47 -2.05 10.87 5.18
C LYS A 47 -2.88 9.77 4.51
N ILE A 48 -4.00 9.35 5.10
CA ILE A 48 -4.89 8.34 4.52
C ILE A 48 -5.54 8.88 3.24
N GLU A 49 -6.05 10.11 3.26
CA GLU A 49 -6.61 10.77 2.09
C GLU A 49 -5.61 10.84 0.93
N GLN A 50 -4.38 11.26 1.22
CA GLN A 50 -3.31 11.31 0.23
C GLN A 50 -3.02 9.93 -0.39
N ARG A 51 -3.09 8.84 0.39
CA ARG A 51 -2.87 7.47 -0.09
C ARG A 51 -3.98 6.97 -1.02
N PHE A 52 -5.19 7.53 -0.93
CA PHE A 52 -6.26 7.20 -1.87
C PHE A 52 -6.11 7.87 -3.23
N HIS A 53 -5.25 8.89 -3.35
CA HIS A 53 -4.98 9.59 -4.62
C HIS A 53 -6.26 10.11 -5.31
N LEU A 54 -7.23 10.62 -4.55
CA LEU A 54 -8.59 10.93 -5.02
C LEU A 54 -8.67 11.92 -6.20
N THR A 55 -7.61 12.69 -6.43
CA THR A 55 -7.49 13.63 -7.55
C THR A 55 -7.11 12.99 -8.88
N LEU A 56 -6.61 11.75 -8.87
CA LEU A 56 -6.25 11.01 -10.08
C LEU A 56 -7.49 10.39 -10.74
N SER A 57 -7.46 10.26 -12.07
CA SER A 57 -8.40 9.40 -12.79
C SER A 57 -8.17 7.93 -12.41
N ASP A 58 -9.13 7.07 -12.72
CA ASP A 58 -9.03 5.64 -12.41
C ASP A 58 -7.85 4.98 -13.15
N GLU A 59 -7.57 5.37 -14.40
CA GLU A 59 -6.43 4.85 -15.15
C GLU A 59 -5.09 5.27 -14.53
N LEU A 60 -4.97 6.52 -14.07
CA LEU A 60 -3.78 7.02 -13.40
C LEU A 60 -3.59 6.40 -12.01
N ALA A 61 -4.70 6.12 -11.31
CA ALA A 61 -4.70 5.43 -10.04
C ALA A 61 -4.20 3.97 -10.19
N ASP A 62 -4.63 3.27 -11.24
CA ASP A 62 -4.14 1.92 -11.56
C ASP A 62 -2.65 1.92 -11.89
N GLN A 63 -2.18 2.91 -12.67
CA GLN A 63 -0.75 3.09 -12.95
C GLN A 63 0.07 3.30 -11.66
N GLN A 64 -0.47 4.05 -10.70
CA GLN A 64 0.19 4.27 -9.42
C GLN A 64 0.33 2.98 -8.61
N VAL A 65 -0.72 2.15 -8.54
CA VAL A 65 -0.66 0.83 -7.88
C VAL A 65 0.31 -0.09 -8.62
N GLN A 66 0.29 -0.09 -9.96
CA GLN A 66 1.19 -0.89 -10.79
C GLN A 66 2.65 -0.53 -10.51
N ARG A 67 2.98 0.76 -10.45
CA ARG A 67 4.31 1.26 -10.12
C ARG A 67 4.75 0.79 -8.73
N LEU A 68 3.90 0.92 -7.71
CA LEU A 68 4.23 0.49 -6.34
C LEU A 68 4.49 -1.01 -6.23
N ILE A 69 3.71 -1.82 -6.96
CA ILE A 69 3.91 -3.28 -7.03
C ILE A 69 5.27 -3.58 -7.66
N ASP A 70 5.62 -2.92 -8.76
CA ASP A 70 6.87 -3.16 -9.47
C ASP A 70 8.09 -2.71 -8.67
N GLU A 71 8.04 -1.52 -8.06
CA GLU A 71 9.09 -1.03 -7.15
C GLU A 71 9.31 -2.00 -5.98
N SER A 72 8.22 -2.48 -5.38
CA SER A 72 8.30 -3.41 -4.24
C SER A 72 8.84 -4.77 -4.64
N ALA A 73 8.47 -5.28 -5.82
CA ALA A 73 8.98 -6.52 -6.35
C ALA A 73 10.48 -6.39 -6.65
N ASN A 74 10.88 -5.33 -7.35
CA ASN A 74 12.27 -5.08 -7.73
C ASN A 74 13.17 -4.83 -6.51
N ALA A 75 12.68 -4.17 -5.45
CA ALA A 75 13.45 -3.94 -4.22
C ALA A 75 13.63 -5.20 -3.36
N LYS A 76 12.74 -6.19 -3.50
CA LYS A 76 12.80 -7.46 -2.74
C LYS A 76 13.46 -8.59 -3.52
N MET A 77 13.48 -8.51 -4.85
CA MET A 77 14.05 -9.56 -5.70
C MET A 77 15.54 -9.82 -5.42
N PRO A 78 16.41 -8.81 -5.24
CA PRO A 78 17.82 -9.03 -4.89
C PRO A 78 17.97 -9.82 -3.59
N ARG A 79 17.20 -9.47 -2.53
CA ARG A 79 17.27 -10.18 -1.25
C ARG A 79 16.81 -11.63 -1.32
N ILE A 80 15.84 -11.93 -2.18
CA ILE A 80 15.39 -13.31 -2.43
C ILE A 80 16.48 -14.08 -3.19
N VAL A 81 17.10 -13.46 -4.19
CA VAL A 81 18.20 -14.03 -4.96
C VAL A 81 19.41 -14.30 -4.06
N ASP A 82 19.78 -13.35 -3.20
CA ASP A 82 20.87 -13.49 -2.23
C ASP A 82 20.60 -14.65 -1.28
N PHE A 83 19.38 -14.74 -0.73
CA PHE A 83 18.99 -15.86 0.13
C PHE A 83 19.11 -17.22 -0.57
N MET A 84 18.70 -17.33 -1.83
CA MET A 84 18.84 -18.57 -2.62
C MET A 84 20.31 -18.90 -2.89
N HIS A 85 21.15 -17.88 -3.12
CA HIS A 85 22.57 -18.05 -3.32
C HIS A 85 23.27 -18.55 -2.05
N ASP A 86 22.97 -17.95 -0.89
CA ASP A 86 23.50 -18.37 0.42
C ASP A 86 23.08 -19.80 0.77
N MET A 87 21.82 -20.16 0.51
CA MET A 87 21.35 -21.54 0.68
C MET A 87 22.11 -22.54 -0.20
N ARG A 88 22.36 -22.17 -1.47
CA ARG A 88 23.14 -23.02 -2.38
C ARG A 88 24.58 -23.20 -1.91
N GLN A 89 25.22 -22.14 -1.42
CA GLN A 89 26.57 -22.20 -0.88
C GLN A 89 26.64 -23.08 0.38
N MET A 90 25.62 -23.03 1.24
CA MET A 90 25.53 -23.85 2.45
C MET A 90 25.35 -25.34 2.16
N ILE A 91 24.63 -25.71 1.09
CA ILE A 91 24.38 -27.10 0.69
C ILE A 91 25.57 -27.68 -0.12
N SER A 92 26.37 -26.81 -0.75
CA SER A 92 27.52 -27.20 -1.57
C SER A 92 28.85 -27.30 -0.79
N ASN A 93 28.83 -27.07 0.53
CA ASN A 93 29.92 -27.32 1.48
C ASN A 93 29.55 -28.51 2.38
#